data_AF-A0A7K1FNR4-F1
#
_entry.id   AF-A0A7K1FNR4-F1
#
_cell.length_a   1.000
_cell.length_b   1.000
_cell.length_c   1.000
_cell.angle_alpha   90.00
_cell.angle_beta   90.00
_cell.angle_gamma   90.00
#
_symmetry.space_group_name_H-M   'P 1'
#
loop_
_entity.id
_entity.type
_entity.pdbx_description
1 polymer ?
#
loop_
_entity_poly.entity_id
_entity_poly.type
_entity_poly.pdbx_seq_one_letter_code
_entity_poly.pdbx_strand_id
1 'polypeptide(L)'
;MRWRSAVVTAVLVGVAMVVSAGCSGGSDRSDRTERADRTERTAQDRTTPPGTAGPVTTGDPQGTDNTTDNTTDTKGAADTDRAESEDADEGESATAVPVTNGNEVRVSDAASLTAALAAVRPGMTIVLADGLYDGKSVRDGNPDEPGRFVAAVAATAEQPITLRGGRGAVLDGGGPGGGYGLHLVGADHWRLEGFTVSSASKGIVLDRSNFVTIDGVRVTDIGAEAVHFRSFSSDNILRNSDIDHTGRRSEQYGEGVYIGSAKSNWEKHSGGEPDRSDRNQVLDNRISATTAESIDIKEGSTGGVIRGNTFDGSEIAGKNSADSWIDVKGNEYLIEGNTGIATLEDGFQVHVQLEGWGERNVFRGNVLQVDAPGVGIWLQNTATDPAKGNVIGCDNQVTGAAAGNWATNHYQPLDCQG
;
A
#
# COMPACT_ATOMS: atom_id res chain seq x y z
N MET A 1 3.23 22.47 -49.08
CA MET A 1 3.77 22.74 -47.73
C MET A 1 5.02 21.88 -47.54
N ARG A 2 6.18 22.50 -47.33
CA ARG A 2 7.49 21.84 -47.24
C ARG A 2 7.73 21.36 -45.81
N TRP A 3 7.96 20.06 -45.64
CA TRP A 3 8.51 19.49 -44.41
C TRP A 3 10.02 19.78 -44.35
N ARG A 4 10.50 20.27 -43.21
CA ARG A 4 11.93 20.39 -42.89
C ARG A 4 12.20 19.55 -41.65
N SER A 5 12.99 18.50 -41.85
CA SER A 5 13.65 17.71 -40.80
C SER A 5 14.71 18.56 -40.11
N ALA A 6 14.72 18.56 -38.78
CA ALA A 6 15.81 19.09 -37.97
C ALA A 6 16.65 17.92 -37.46
N VAL A 7 17.91 17.90 -37.87
CA VAL A 7 18.98 17.02 -37.37
C VAL A 7 19.49 17.62 -36.07
N VAL A 8 19.47 16.85 -34.98
CA VAL A 8 20.10 17.21 -33.70
C VAL A 8 21.52 16.63 -33.68
N THR A 9 22.50 17.53 -33.57
CA THR A 9 23.92 17.21 -33.42
C THR A 9 24.21 16.85 -31.97
N ALA A 10 24.72 15.64 -31.73
CA ALA A 10 25.22 15.19 -30.43
C ALA A 10 26.56 15.87 -30.10
N VAL A 11 26.67 16.45 -28.90
CA VAL A 11 27.94 16.90 -28.33
C VAL A 11 28.31 15.93 -27.20
N LEU A 12 29.38 15.17 -27.42
CA LEU A 12 30.08 14.36 -26.43
C LEU A 12 30.89 15.29 -25.51
N VAL A 13 30.60 15.28 -24.21
CA VAL A 13 31.51 15.81 -23.18
C VAL A 13 32.07 14.63 -22.41
N GLY A 14 33.36 14.38 -22.59
CA GLY A 14 34.12 13.40 -21.83
C GLY A 14 34.45 13.92 -20.44
N VAL A 15 34.16 13.13 -19.41
CA VAL A 15 34.65 13.35 -18.05
C VAL A 15 35.86 12.45 -17.83
N ALA A 16 37.00 13.08 -17.57
CA ALA A 16 38.25 12.42 -17.24
C ALA A 16 38.24 11.95 -15.79
N MET A 17 38.53 10.66 -15.58
CA MET A 17 38.92 10.12 -14.28
C MET A 17 40.30 10.66 -13.91
N VAL A 18 40.44 11.19 -12.69
CA VAL A 18 41.73 11.33 -12.02
C VAL A 18 41.77 10.30 -10.89
N VAL A 19 42.60 9.29 -11.10
CA VAL A 19 43.08 8.36 -10.08
C VAL A 19 44.30 9.00 -9.42
N SER A 20 44.32 9.08 -8.09
CA SER A 20 45.53 9.35 -7.32
C SER A 20 45.68 8.28 -6.22
N ALA A 21 46.70 7.45 -6.40
CA ALA A 21 47.23 6.54 -5.40
C ALA A 21 48.73 6.87 -5.18
N GLY A 22 49.19 6.73 -3.94
CA GLY A 22 50.61 6.76 -3.55
C GLY A 22 50.82 7.50 -2.21
N CYS A 23 50.94 6.77 -1.09
CA CYS A 23 52.20 6.43 -0.39
C CYS A 23 52.78 7.62 0.41
N SER A 24 53.31 7.56 1.64
CA SER A 24 53.66 6.49 2.59
C SER A 24 54.38 7.15 3.78
N GLY A 25 54.34 6.52 4.97
CA GLY A 25 55.30 6.73 6.08
C GLY A 25 54.79 7.64 7.21
N GLY A 26 54.91 7.34 8.49
CA GLY A 26 55.63 6.29 9.22
C GLY A 26 56.06 6.82 10.60
N SER A 27 56.04 5.95 11.63
CA SER A 27 56.51 6.12 13.03
C SER A 27 55.73 7.12 13.92
N ASP A 28 55.45 6.87 15.21
CA ASP A 28 56.22 6.08 16.17
C ASP A 28 55.39 5.56 17.38
N ARG A 29 55.87 4.41 17.87
CA ARG A 29 55.76 3.73 19.18
C ARG A 29 55.31 4.59 20.38
N SER A 30 54.48 4.10 21.31
CA SER A 30 54.79 3.21 22.46
C SER A 30 53.84 3.65 23.60
N ASP A 31 53.48 2.95 24.67
CA ASP A 31 53.65 1.59 25.20
C ASP A 31 52.55 1.43 26.27
N ARG A 32 52.13 0.18 26.54
CA ARG A 32 51.83 -0.44 27.87
C ARG A 32 51.05 0.34 28.96
N THR A 33 50.10 -0.25 29.69
CA THR A 33 50.11 -1.53 30.44
C THR A 33 48.68 -1.75 31.01
N GLU A 34 48.00 -2.86 30.74
CA GLU A 34 47.76 -4.05 31.60
C GLU A 34 47.08 -3.88 32.98
N ARG A 35 45.97 -4.63 33.14
CA ARG A 35 45.49 -5.52 34.24
C ARG A 35 44.03 -5.23 34.59
N ALA A 36 43.05 -6.06 34.22
CA ALA A 36 42.77 -7.44 34.64
C ALA A 36 42.38 -7.55 36.14
N ASP A 37 41.10 -7.80 36.39
CA ASP A 37 40.70 -8.75 37.43
C ASP A 37 39.48 -9.58 36.99
N ARG A 38 39.48 -10.83 37.45
CA ARG A 38 38.76 -11.99 36.94
C ARG A 38 38.11 -12.71 38.12
N THR A 39 36.85 -13.09 37.98
CA THR A 39 36.22 -14.23 38.69
C THR A 39 35.02 -14.67 37.84
N GLU A 40 35.16 -15.66 36.96
CA GLU A 40 34.93 -17.10 37.17
C GLU A 40 33.57 -17.48 37.82
N ARG A 41 32.65 -18.00 36.99
CA ARG A 41 32.04 -19.32 37.26
C ARG A 41 31.64 -20.04 35.97
N THR A 42 32.10 -21.28 35.90
CA THR A 42 32.03 -22.29 34.85
C THR A 42 30.69 -23.05 34.81
N ALA A 43 30.25 -23.50 33.62
CA ALA A 43 30.00 -24.92 33.33
C ALA A 43 29.63 -25.19 31.84
N GLN A 44 30.55 -25.89 31.16
CA GLN A 44 30.42 -26.99 30.17
C GLN A 44 29.37 -26.89 29.04
N ASP A 45 29.77 -26.80 27.76
CA ASP A 45 30.52 -27.73 26.89
C ASP A 45 29.63 -28.73 26.13
N ARG A 46 29.46 -28.45 24.82
CA ARG A 46 29.37 -29.45 23.75
C ARG A 46 30.00 -28.89 22.47
N THR A 47 31.16 -29.43 22.11
CA THR A 47 31.92 -29.20 20.87
C THR A 47 31.49 -30.09 19.70
N THR A 48 31.46 -29.54 18.48
CA THR A 48 31.97 -30.15 17.22
C THR A 48 32.22 -29.04 16.16
N PRO A 49 33.16 -29.21 15.19
CA PRO A 49 34.00 -28.14 14.61
C PRO A 49 33.58 -27.65 13.20
N PRO A 50 34.23 -26.58 12.67
CA PRO A 50 33.75 -25.84 11.50
C PRO A 50 34.32 -26.33 10.16
N GLY A 51 33.48 -26.27 9.12
CA GLY A 51 33.85 -26.46 7.72
C GLY A 51 33.99 -25.11 6.99
N THR A 52 35.13 -24.97 6.31
CA THR A 52 35.66 -23.85 5.52
C THR A 52 34.73 -23.24 4.46
N ALA A 53 34.82 -21.91 4.33
CA ALA A 53 34.27 -21.13 3.21
C ALA A 53 35.27 -20.99 2.04
N GLY A 54 34.74 -21.01 0.82
CA GLY A 54 35.42 -20.67 -0.44
C GLY A 54 34.43 -20.71 -1.61
N PRO A 55 34.61 -19.89 -2.67
CA PRO A 55 33.56 -19.00 -3.19
C PRO A 55 32.93 -19.50 -4.49
N VAL A 56 31.65 -19.17 -4.75
CA VAL A 56 31.06 -19.32 -6.10
C VAL A 56 30.10 -18.16 -6.43
N THR A 57 30.52 -17.49 -7.49
CA THR A 57 29.91 -16.58 -8.46
C THR A 57 28.38 -16.51 -8.63
N THR A 58 27.95 -15.28 -8.91
CA THR A 58 26.73 -14.82 -9.57
C THR A 58 26.38 -15.58 -10.84
N GLY A 59 25.10 -15.90 -11.03
CA GLY A 59 24.53 -16.39 -12.29
C GLY A 59 23.00 -16.34 -12.25
N ASP A 60 22.45 -15.47 -13.10
CA ASP A 60 21.05 -15.36 -13.53
C ASP A 60 20.48 -16.72 -14.02
N PRO A 61 19.15 -16.92 -14.00
CA PRO A 61 18.55 -17.28 -15.29
C PRO A 61 17.18 -16.65 -15.55
N GLN A 62 17.13 -15.86 -16.62
CA GLN A 62 16.05 -15.94 -17.61
C GLN A 62 16.03 -17.36 -18.22
N GLY A 63 14.83 -17.92 -18.38
CA GLY A 63 14.64 -19.21 -19.04
C GLY A 63 13.18 -19.50 -19.32
N THR A 64 12.67 -18.88 -20.38
CA THR A 64 11.51 -19.32 -21.15
C THR A 64 11.75 -20.73 -21.72
N ASP A 65 10.81 -21.65 -21.58
CA ASP A 65 10.23 -22.45 -22.68
C ASP A 65 9.22 -23.43 -22.07
N ASN A 66 8.00 -23.51 -22.62
CA ASN A 66 7.22 -24.73 -22.48
C ASN A 66 6.49 -24.98 -23.79
N THR A 67 7.10 -25.90 -24.54
CA THR A 67 6.64 -26.46 -25.78
C THR A 67 5.50 -27.45 -25.53
N THR A 68 4.55 -27.41 -26.44
CA THR A 68 3.48 -28.36 -26.71
C THR A 68 4.00 -29.80 -26.84
N ASP A 69 3.28 -30.78 -26.28
CA ASP A 69 3.09 -32.02 -27.01
C ASP A 69 1.71 -32.65 -26.76
N ASN A 70 1.16 -33.13 -27.87
CA ASN A 70 -0.19 -33.61 -28.07
C ASN A 70 -0.05 -35.10 -28.41
N THR A 71 -0.63 -36.00 -27.61
CA THR A 71 -0.78 -37.40 -28.02
C THR A 71 -2.20 -37.88 -27.74
N THR A 72 -2.91 -38.04 -28.85
CA THR A 72 -4.08 -38.90 -29.02
C THR A 72 -3.71 -40.36 -28.79
N ASP A 73 -4.56 -41.10 -28.06
CA ASP A 73 -4.88 -42.45 -28.51
C ASP A 73 -6.31 -42.85 -28.13
N THR A 74 -6.95 -43.58 -29.04
CA THR A 74 -8.35 -44.01 -28.98
C THR A 74 -8.41 -45.53 -28.85
N LYS A 75 -9.45 -46.04 -28.18
CA LYS A 75 -10.44 -47.01 -28.72
C LYS A 75 -10.82 -48.17 -27.77
N GLY A 76 -12.14 -48.37 -27.65
CA GLY A 76 -12.82 -49.66 -27.39
C GLY A 76 -13.52 -49.72 -26.02
N ALA A 77 -14.82 -49.48 -25.81
CA ALA A 77 -16.09 -49.88 -26.45
C ALA A 77 -16.81 -51.04 -25.73
N ALA A 78 -18.14 -50.90 -25.62
CA ALA A 78 -19.21 -51.82 -25.22
C ALA A 78 -19.44 -52.01 -23.70
N ASP A 79 -20.65 -52.09 -23.14
CA ASP A 79 -22.05 -51.95 -23.61
C ASP A 79 -22.92 -52.11 -22.34
N THR A 80 -24.06 -51.41 -22.23
CA THR A 80 -25.39 -51.94 -21.84
C THR A 80 -26.35 -50.86 -21.30
N ASP A 81 -27.53 -50.87 -21.92
CA ASP A 81 -28.81 -50.25 -21.57
C ASP A 81 -29.12 -50.17 -20.06
N ARG A 82 -29.78 -49.09 -19.61
CA ARG A 82 -31.25 -49.02 -19.43
C ARG A 82 -31.67 -47.69 -18.78
N ALA A 83 -32.71 -47.09 -19.33
CA ALA A 83 -33.36 -45.87 -18.84
C ALA A 83 -34.06 -46.09 -17.49
N GLU A 84 -33.98 -45.08 -16.61
CA GLU A 84 -35.09 -44.64 -15.76
C GLU A 84 -34.85 -43.21 -15.28
N SER A 85 -35.92 -42.42 -15.37
CA SER A 85 -36.04 -41.00 -15.09
C SER A 85 -36.15 -40.71 -13.60
N GLU A 86 -35.34 -39.78 -13.08
CA GLU A 86 -35.67 -39.02 -11.88
C GLU A 86 -35.33 -37.55 -12.12
N ASP A 87 -36.41 -36.77 -12.29
CA ASP A 87 -36.46 -35.32 -12.10
C ASP A 87 -35.98 -34.98 -10.68
N ALA A 88 -34.94 -34.17 -10.58
CA ALA A 88 -34.62 -33.40 -9.38
C ALA A 88 -33.86 -32.12 -9.76
N ASP A 89 -34.62 -31.17 -10.29
CA ASP A 89 -34.58 -29.74 -9.94
C ASP A 89 -33.19 -29.17 -9.61
N GLU A 90 -32.36 -29.00 -10.64
CA GLU A 90 -31.27 -28.03 -10.59
C GLU A 90 -31.90 -26.63 -10.55
N GLY A 91 -31.99 -26.08 -9.34
CA GLY A 91 -32.43 -24.71 -9.09
C GLY A 91 -31.57 -23.73 -9.89
N GLU A 92 -32.12 -23.32 -11.04
CA GLU A 92 -31.59 -22.26 -11.87
C GLU A 92 -31.50 -20.99 -11.03
N SER A 93 -30.27 -20.59 -10.70
CA SER A 93 -29.96 -19.34 -10.02
C SER A 93 -30.40 -18.18 -10.91
N ALA A 94 -31.67 -17.79 -10.76
CA ALA A 94 -32.24 -16.63 -11.44
C ALA A 94 -31.36 -15.41 -11.14
N THR A 95 -30.69 -14.91 -12.18
CA THR A 95 -29.92 -13.67 -12.12
C THR A 95 -30.86 -12.55 -11.68
N ALA A 96 -30.71 -12.09 -10.43
CA ALA A 96 -31.59 -11.09 -9.87
C ALA A 96 -31.40 -9.78 -10.64
N VAL A 97 -32.44 -9.34 -11.36
CA VAL A 97 -32.38 -8.07 -12.08
C VAL A 97 -32.41 -6.93 -11.06
N PRO A 98 -31.53 -5.91 -11.15
CA PRO A 98 -31.54 -4.77 -10.24
C PRO A 98 -32.91 -4.08 -10.24
N VAL A 99 -33.48 -3.86 -9.05
CA VAL A 99 -34.80 -3.23 -8.89
C VAL A 99 -34.61 -1.72 -8.70
N THR A 100 -35.20 -0.93 -9.58
CA THR A 100 -35.15 0.54 -9.52
C THR A 100 -36.33 1.11 -8.73
N ASN A 101 -36.05 2.04 -7.81
CA ASN A 101 -37.04 2.84 -7.08
C ASN A 101 -36.60 4.31 -7.13
N GLY A 102 -37.01 5.04 -8.15
CA GLY A 102 -36.52 6.39 -8.40
C GLY A 102 -35.02 6.38 -8.71
N ASN A 103 -34.24 7.15 -7.95
CA ASN A 103 -32.78 7.21 -8.09
C ASN A 103 -32.04 6.09 -7.34
N GLU A 104 -32.74 5.18 -6.68
CA GLU A 104 -32.14 4.04 -5.98
C GLU A 104 -32.22 2.75 -6.81
N VAL A 105 -31.12 1.99 -6.80
CA VAL A 105 -31.04 0.64 -7.36
C VAL A 105 -30.65 -0.32 -6.24
N ARG A 106 -31.50 -1.31 -5.93
CA ARG A 106 -31.19 -2.35 -4.94
C ARG A 106 -30.57 -3.55 -5.63
N VAL A 107 -29.50 -4.08 -5.05
CA VAL A 107 -28.75 -5.25 -5.55
C VAL A 107 -28.46 -6.21 -4.41
N SER A 108 -28.37 -7.50 -4.69
CA SER A 108 -28.21 -8.56 -3.67
C SER A 108 -27.17 -9.61 -4.02
N ASP A 109 -26.54 -9.49 -5.20
CA ASP A 109 -25.51 -10.41 -5.67
C ASP A 109 -24.51 -9.70 -6.59
N ALA A 110 -23.42 -10.38 -6.92
CA ALA A 110 -22.37 -9.83 -7.77
C ALA A 110 -22.89 -9.41 -9.16
N ALA A 111 -23.77 -10.20 -9.78
CA ALA A 111 -24.28 -9.92 -11.13
C ALA A 111 -25.12 -8.64 -11.17
N SER A 112 -26.03 -8.47 -10.22
CA SER A 112 -26.87 -7.27 -10.08
C SER A 112 -26.04 -6.04 -9.72
N LEU A 113 -25.02 -6.17 -8.88
CA LEU A 113 -24.08 -5.09 -8.57
C LEU A 113 -23.28 -4.67 -9.81
N THR A 114 -22.69 -5.62 -10.55
CA THR A 114 -21.95 -5.33 -11.78
C THR A 114 -22.84 -4.62 -12.81
N ALA A 115 -24.07 -5.08 -12.99
CA ALA A 115 -25.03 -4.44 -13.88
C ALA A 115 -25.39 -3.01 -13.41
N ALA A 116 -25.58 -2.81 -12.10
CA ALA A 116 -25.89 -1.51 -11.54
C ALA A 116 -24.72 -0.53 -11.68
N LEU A 117 -23.48 -0.95 -11.41
CA LEU A 117 -22.27 -0.15 -11.59
C LEU A 117 -22.07 0.29 -13.04
N ALA A 118 -22.40 -0.56 -14.01
CA ALA A 118 -22.32 -0.23 -15.44
C ALA A 118 -23.43 0.73 -15.91
N ALA A 119 -24.61 0.70 -15.27
CA ALA A 119 -25.78 1.47 -15.69
C ALA A 119 -26.02 2.76 -14.89
N VAL A 120 -25.27 2.97 -13.81
CA VAL A 120 -25.44 4.10 -12.88
C VAL A 120 -25.23 5.44 -13.57
N ARG A 121 -25.91 6.47 -13.07
CA ARG A 121 -25.81 7.85 -13.55
C ARG A 121 -25.61 8.80 -12.36
N PRO A 122 -25.04 9.99 -12.57
CA PRO A 122 -24.92 11.02 -11.54
C PRO A 122 -26.23 11.21 -10.75
N GLY A 123 -26.12 11.27 -9.41
CA GLY A 123 -27.24 11.42 -8.50
C GLY A 123 -27.99 10.12 -8.13
N MET A 124 -27.55 8.97 -8.65
CA MET A 124 -28.10 7.66 -8.28
C MET A 124 -27.41 7.07 -7.04
N THR A 125 -28.14 6.17 -6.37
CA THR A 125 -27.64 5.38 -5.24
C THR A 125 -27.82 3.89 -5.52
N ILE A 126 -26.73 3.13 -5.45
CA ILE A 126 -26.75 1.67 -5.44
C ILE A 126 -26.78 1.23 -3.96
N VAL A 127 -27.79 0.45 -3.60
CA VAL A 127 -28.01 -0.06 -2.24
C VAL A 127 -27.71 -1.57 -2.23
N LEU A 128 -26.67 -1.94 -1.51
CA LEU A 128 -26.27 -3.31 -1.27
C LEU A 128 -27.14 -3.91 -0.16
N ALA A 129 -27.74 -5.07 -0.42
CA ALA A 129 -28.26 -5.93 0.62
C ALA A 129 -27.09 -6.64 1.33
N ASP A 130 -27.29 -7.03 2.59
CA ASP A 130 -26.33 -7.90 3.27
C ASP A 130 -26.22 -9.24 2.52
N GLY A 131 -24.99 -9.72 2.35
CA GLY A 131 -24.69 -10.88 1.53
C GLY A 131 -23.27 -10.83 0.97
N LEU A 132 -22.82 -11.98 0.46
CA LEU A 132 -21.54 -12.12 -0.22
C LEU A 132 -21.71 -11.85 -1.72
N TYR A 133 -20.97 -10.86 -2.22
CA TYR A 133 -20.88 -10.54 -3.64
C TYR A 133 -19.60 -11.17 -4.19
N ASP A 134 -19.71 -12.39 -4.73
CA ASP A 134 -18.57 -13.13 -5.32
C ASP A 134 -18.08 -12.47 -6.61
N GLY A 135 -16.99 -11.70 -6.50
CA GLY A 135 -16.35 -11.02 -7.62
C GLY A 135 -15.37 -11.90 -8.42
N LYS A 136 -15.15 -13.17 -8.06
CA LYS A 136 -14.13 -14.03 -8.71
C LYS A 136 -14.37 -14.18 -10.22
N SER A 137 -15.64 -14.24 -10.62
CA SER A 137 -16.07 -14.36 -12.02
C SER A 137 -16.08 -13.02 -12.76
N VAL A 138 -16.09 -11.89 -12.05
CA VAL A 138 -16.09 -10.55 -12.63
C VAL A 138 -14.66 -10.12 -12.94
N ARG A 139 -14.43 -9.61 -14.15
CA ARG A 139 -13.14 -9.10 -14.60
C ARG A 139 -13.35 -7.89 -15.49
N ASP A 140 -12.74 -6.76 -15.14
CA ASP A 140 -12.60 -5.65 -16.07
C ASP A 140 -11.50 -5.92 -17.11
N GLY A 141 -11.23 -4.91 -17.94
CA GLY A 141 -10.23 -5.00 -19.00
C GLY A 141 -8.76 -4.91 -18.54
N ASN A 142 -8.47 -4.79 -17.23
CA ASN A 142 -7.09 -4.73 -16.76
C ASN A 142 -6.46 -6.15 -16.79
N PRO A 143 -5.42 -6.38 -17.61
CA PRO A 143 -4.83 -7.71 -17.77
C PRO A 143 -3.96 -8.16 -16.57
N ASP A 144 -3.44 -7.23 -15.77
CA ASP A 144 -2.53 -7.55 -14.66
C ASP A 144 -3.32 -7.89 -13.37
N GLU A 145 -4.19 -6.97 -12.97
CA GLU A 145 -4.98 -7.05 -11.74
C GLU A 145 -6.39 -6.52 -12.03
N PRO A 146 -7.31 -7.38 -12.50
CA PRO A 146 -8.63 -6.94 -12.93
C PRO A 146 -9.44 -6.40 -11.75
N GLY A 147 -10.14 -5.30 -11.95
CA GLY A 147 -11.19 -4.89 -11.04
C GLY A 147 -12.29 -5.96 -10.98
N ARG A 148 -12.69 -6.35 -9.76
CA ARG A 148 -13.79 -7.30 -9.53
C ARG A 148 -15.14 -6.59 -9.46
N PHE A 149 -15.17 -5.38 -8.93
CA PHE A 149 -16.28 -4.46 -9.07
C PHE A 149 -15.71 -3.14 -9.56
N VAL A 150 -16.28 -2.58 -10.63
CA VAL A 150 -15.71 -1.40 -11.29
C VAL A 150 -16.71 -0.26 -11.34
N ALA A 151 -16.35 0.84 -10.72
CA ALA A 151 -17.01 2.13 -10.88
C ALA A 151 -16.20 2.96 -11.86
N ALA A 152 -16.80 3.29 -13.01
CA ALA A 152 -16.13 4.03 -14.09
C ALA A 152 -16.92 5.26 -14.57
N VAL A 153 -18.02 5.60 -13.89
CA VAL A 153 -18.87 6.73 -14.25
C VAL A 153 -18.50 7.92 -13.37
N ALA A 154 -17.99 9.00 -13.95
CA ALA A 154 -17.78 10.25 -13.23
C ALA A 154 -19.11 10.90 -12.84
N ALA A 155 -19.17 11.46 -11.63
CA ALA A 155 -20.28 12.24 -11.11
C ALA A 155 -19.88 13.71 -10.92
N THR A 156 -20.76 14.52 -10.33
CA THR A 156 -20.45 15.91 -9.94
C THR A 156 -20.73 16.13 -8.46
N ALA A 157 -20.22 17.23 -7.91
CA ALA A 157 -20.48 17.61 -6.52
C ALA A 157 -21.98 17.74 -6.20
N GLU A 158 -22.78 18.21 -7.15
CA GLU A 158 -24.23 18.40 -7.00
C GLU A 158 -25.01 17.09 -7.15
N GLN A 159 -24.45 16.12 -7.88
CA GLN A 159 -25.09 14.85 -8.19
C GLN A 159 -24.12 13.68 -8.00
N PRO A 160 -23.63 13.46 -6.76
CA PRO A 160 -22.70 12.37 -6.48
C PRO A 160 -23.38 11.02 -6.74
N ILE A 161 -22.58 10.02 -7.09
CA ILE A 161 -23.04 8.62 -7.12
C ILE A 161 -22.72 7.99 -5.76
N THR A 162 -23.68 7.26 -5.19
CA THR A 162 -23.48 6.58 -3.90
C THR A 162 -23.55 5.07 -4.06
N LEU A 163 -22.59 4.34 -3.50
CA LEU A 163 -22.65 2.91 -3.26
C LEU A 163 -22.71 2.70 -1.74
N ARG A 164 -23.83 2.19 -1.23
CA ARG A 164 -24.05 2.06 0.22
C ARG A 164 -24.56 0.69 0.62
N GLY A 165 -24.12 0.22 1.78
CA GLY A 165 -24.56 -1.03 2.39
C GLY A 165 -24.22 -1.06 3.87
N GLY A 166 -24.69 -2.09 4.58
CA GLY A 166 -24.15 -2.44 5.89
C GLY A 166 -22.87 -3.25 5.76
N ARG A 167 -22.16 -3.47 6.88
CA ARG A 167 -20.95 -4.31 6.92
C ARG A 167 -21.19 -5.76 6.49
N GLY A 168 -22.44 -6.22 6.54
CA GLY A 168 -22.85 -7.52 6.04
C GLY A 168 -22.87 -7.63 4.51
N ALA A 169 -22.85 -6.52 3.78
CA ALA A 169 -22.61 -6.50 2.34
C ALA A 169 -21.10 -6.61 2.08
N VAL A 170 -20.65 -7.77 1.62
CA VAL A 170 -19.22 -8.08 1.44
C VAL A 170 -18.91 -8.21 -0.04
N LEU A 171 -18.11 -7.28 -0.57
CA LEU A 171 -17.53 -7.36 -1.91
C LEU A 171 -16.28 -8.24 -1.85
N ASP A 172 -16.37 -9.46 -2.37
CA ASP A 172 -15.28 -10.44 -2.36
C ASP A 172 -14.46 -10.38 -3.65
N GLY A 173 -13.15 -10.15 -3.52
CA GLY A 173 -12.22 -10.01 -4.65
C GLY A 173 -11.73 -11.32 -5.29
N GLY A 174 -12.18 -12.48 -4.80
CA GLY A 174 -11.81 -13.81 -5.27
C GLY A 174 -10.49 -14.37 -4.70
N GLY A 175 -10.02 -13.82 -3.60
CA GLY A 175 -8.85 -14.23 -2.80
C GLY A 175 -7.66 -13.25 -2.82
N PRO A 176 -6.66 -13.43 -1.92
CA PRO A 176 -5.45 -12.59 -1.82
C PRO A 176 -4.59 -12.52 -3.09
N GLY A 177 -4.78 -13.46 -4.02
CA GLY A 177 -4.15 -13.44 -5.34
C GLY A 177 -5.07 -13.05 -6.49
N GLY A 178 -6.26 -12.56 -6.18
CA GLY A 178 -7.30 -12.18 -7.12
C GLY A 178 -6.98 -10.85 -7.82
N GLY A 179 -8.00 -9.99 -7.89
CA GLY A 179 -7.89 -8.66 -8.47
C GLY A 179 -8.24 -7.59 -7.45
N TYR A 180 -8.50 -6.36 -7.89
CA TYR A 180 -8.94 -5.30 -6.99
C TYR A 180 -10.37 -5.57 -6.53
N GLY A 181 -10.63 -5.53 -5.22
CA GLY A 181 -11.97 -5.75 -4.67
C GLY A 181 -12.97 -4.74 -5.23
N LEU A 182 -12.61 -3.45 -5.17
CA LEU A 182 -13.35 -2.38 -5.82
C LEU A 182 -12.38 -1.43 -6.54
N HIS A 183 -12.60 -1.22 -7.83
CA HIS A 183 -11.79 -0.35 -8.67
C HIS A 183 -12.60 0.87 -9.11
N LEU A 184 -12.15 2.05 -8.70
CA LEU A 184 -12.66 3.34 -9.16
C LEU A 184 -11.70 3.87 -10.23
N VAL A 185 -12.18 4.01 -11.45
CA VAL A 185 -11.36 4.42 -12.59
C VAL A 185 -12.00 5.60 -13.32
N GLY A 186 -11.45 6.79 -13.16
CA GLY A 186 -12.08 8.02 -13.66
C GLY A 186 -13.43 8.32 -12.98
N ALA A 187 -13.61 7.87 -11.74
CA ALA A 187 -14.89 7.89 -11.02
C ALA A 187 -14.94 9.03 -10.00
N ASP A 188 -15.01 10.27 -10.51
CA ASP A 188 -15.10 11.46 -9.65
C ASP A 188 -16.41 11.53 -8.87
N HIS A 189 -16.39 12.12 -7.67
CA HIS A 189 -17.56 12.42 -6.84
C HIS A 189 -18.41 11.20 -6.44
N TRP A 190 -17.76 10.08 -6.11
CA TRP A 190 -18.41 8.92 -5.51
C TRP A 190 -18.48 9.00 -3.99
N ARG A 191 -19.50 8.35 -3.42
CA ARG A 191 -19.62 8.07 -1.97
C ARG A 191 -19.70 6.57 -1.77
N LEU A 192 -18.77 6.01 -1.01
CA LEU A 192 -18.71 4.60 -0.65
C LEU A 192 -19.01 4.50 0.85
N GLU A 193 -20.13 3.88 1.21
CA GLU A 193 -20.68 3.97 2.57
C GLU A 193 -20.94 2.59 3.19
N GLY A 194 -20.26 2.29 4.30
CA GLY A 194 -20.64 1.27 5.28
C GLY A 194 -20.34 -0.20 4.95
N PHE A 195 -20.15 -0.57 3.69
CA PHE A 195 -19.96 -1.97 3.27
C PHE A 195 -18.53 -2.51 3.53
N THR A 196 -18.34 -3.81 3.31
CA THR A 196 -17.06 -4.49 3.45
C THR A 196 -16.45 -4.82 2.08
N VAL A 197 -15.14 -4.64 1.91
CA VAL A 197 -14.35 -5.19 0.80
C VAL A 197 -13.37 -6.21 1.38
N SER A 198 -13.30 -7.41 0.81
CA SER A 198 -12.44 -8.47 1.35
C SER A 198 -11.90 -9.42 0.30
N SER A 199 -10.90 -10.22 0.69
CA SER A 199 -10.37 -11.33 -0.10
C SER A 199 -9.98 -10.89 -1.51
N ALA A 200 -9.07 -9.93 -1.62
CA ALA A 200 -8.67 -9.32 -2.89
C ALA A 200 -7.14 -9.19 -2.99
N SER A 201 -6.57 -9.00 -4.18
CA SER A 201 -5.13 -8.65 -4.27
C SER A 201 -4.89 -7.29 -3.65
N LYS A 202 -5.74 -6.32 -3.97
CA LYS A 202 -5.83 -4.99 -3.37
C LYS A 202 -7.28 -4.69 -3.03
N GLY A 203 -7.54 -3.93 -1.98
CA GLY A 203 -8.91 -3.66 -1.54
C GLY A 203 -9.63 -2.68 -2.47
N ILE A 204 -9.57 -1.40 -2.13
CA ILE A 204 -10.17 -0.31 -2.90
C ILE A 204 -9.05 0.47 -3.61
N VAL A 205 -9.08 0.49 -4.93
CA VAL A 205 -8.08 1.21 -5.75
C VAL A 205 -8.77 2.34 -6.49
N LEU A 206 -8.24 3.55 -6.36
CA LEU A 206 -8.66 4.73 -7.09
C LEU A 206 -7.57 5.07 -8.11
N ASP A 207 -7.92 5.01 -9.38
CA ASP A 207 -7.11 5.51 -10.49
C ASP A 207 -7.82 6.69 -11.15
N ARG A 208 -7.17 7.86 -11.17
CA ARG A 208 -7.75 9.11 -11.73
C ARG A 208 -9.13 9.45 -11.18
N SER A 209 -9.39 9.15 -9.91
CA SER A 209 -10.71 9.37 -9.27
C SER A 209 -10.56 10.40 -8.16
N ASN A 210 -11.37 11.45 -8.22
CA ASN A 210 -11.24 12.63 -7.37
C ASN A 210 -12.52 12.92 -6.60
N PHE A 211 -12.40 13.60 -5.46
CA PHE A 211 -13.54 13.97 -4.62
C PHE A 211 -14.40 12.77 -4.18
N VAL A 212 -13.79 11.59 -4.07
CA VAL A 212 -14.42 10.37 -3.55
C VAL A 212 -14.39 10.41 -2.03
N THR A 213 -15.53 10.11 -1.41
CA THR A 213 -15.62 9.87 0.03
C THR A 213 -15.83 8.39 0.30
N ILE A 214 -14.94 7.80 1.08
CA ILE A 214 -15.02 6.43 1.60
C ILE A 214 -15.27 6.54 3.10
N ASP A 215 -16.45 6.11 3.56
CA ASP A 215 -16.93 6.37 4.92
C ASP A 215 -17.52 5.11 5.56
N GLY A 216 -17.01 4.75 6.73
CA GLY A 216 -17.58 3.66 7.52
C GLY A 216 -17.36 2.26 6.93
N VAL A 217 -16.50 2.11 5.92
CA VAL A 217 -16.26 0.82 5.27
C VAL A 217 -15.33 -0.06 6.11
N ARG A 218 -15.33 -1.36 5.82
CA ARG A 218 -14.26 -2.26 6.28
C ARG A 218 -13.48 -2.80 5.09
N VAL A 219 -12.16 -2.80 5.15
CA VAL A 219 -11.30 -3.45 4.16
C VAL A 219 -10.42 -4.48 4.86
N THR A 220 -10.60 -5.77 4.55
CA THR A 220 -9.96 -6.87 5.31
C THR A 220 -9.51 -8.04 4.46
N ASP A 221 -8.47 -8.75 4.89
CA ASP A 221 -7.93 -9.96 4.25
C ASP A 221 -7.49 -9.70 2.81
N ILE A 222 -6.58 -8.73 2.68
CA ILE A 222 -6.08 -8.24 1.40
C ILE A 222 -4.66 -8.78 1.15
N GLY A 223 -4.39 -9.18 -0.08
CA GLY A 223 -3.11 -9.77 -0.46
C GLY A 223 -1.92 -8.81 -0.38
N ALA A 224 -2.14 -7.56 -0.77
CA ALA A 224 -1.23 -6.44 -0.70
C ALA A 224 -1.94 -5.29 0.05
N GLU A 225 -2.06 -4.10 -0.54
CA GLU A 225 -2.54 -2.90 0.14
C GLU A 225 -4.08 -2.77 0.15
N ALA A 226 -4.64 -2.25 1.26
CA ALA A 226 -6.08 -2.15 1.43
C ALA A 226 -6.73 -1.00 0.65
N VAL A 227 -6.23 0.24 0.77
CA VAL A 227 -6.76 1.39 0.02
C VAL A 227 -5.63 2.11 -0.70
N HIS A 228 -5.76 2.34 -2.00
CA HIS A 228 -4.73 2.98 -2.82
C HIS A 228 -5.29 4.18 -3.58
N PHE A 229 -4.81 5.38 -3.24
CA PHE A 229 -5.03 6.60 -4.01
C PHE A 229 -3.90 6.76 -5.03
N ARG A 230 -4.17 6.42 -6.29
CA ARG A 230 -3.15 6.29 -7.34
C ARG A 230 -3.50 7.10 -8.57
N SER A 231 -2.52 7.33 -9.44
CA SER A 231 -2.72 7.86 -10.79
C SER A 231 -3.46 9.20 -10.77
N PHE A 232 -2.96 10.15 -9.98
CA PHE A 232 -3.51 11.51 -9.80
C PHE A 232 -4.85 11.58 -9.04
N SER A 233 -5.24 10.54 -8.32
CA SER A 233 -6.48 10.54 -7.52
C SER A 233 -6.35 11.51 -6.34
N SER A 234 -7.04 12.64 -6.42
CA SER A 234 -6.87 13.77 -5.51
C SER A 234 -8.14 14.18 -4.78
N ASP A 235 -7.98 14.93 -3.69
CA ASP A 235 -9.09 15.52 -2.93
C ASP A 235 -10.10 14.48 -2.42
N ASN A 236 -9.65 13.25 -2.18
CA ASN A 236 -10.46 12.17 -1.64
C ASN A 236 -10.39 12.11 -0.11
N ILE A 237 -11.37 11.46 0.50
CA ILE A 237 -11.46 11.28 1.95
C ILE A 237 -11.73 9.82 2.25
N LEU A 238 -10.86 9.20 3.05
CA LEU A 238 -11.13 7.93 3.74
C LEU A 238 -11.35 8.24 5.22
N ARG A 239 -12.54 7.89 5.74
CA ARG A 239 -12.86 8.17 7.13
C ARG A 239 -13.70 7.13 7.85
N ASN A 240 -13.64 7.14 9.18
CA ASN A 240 -14.45 6.29 10.08
C ASN A 240 -14.41 4.79 9.71
N SER A 241 -13.36 4.33 9.05
CA SER A 241 -13.28 3.00 8.46
C SER A 241 -12.37 2.09 9.27
N ASP A 242 -12.58 0.78 9.14
CA ASP A 242 -11.69 -0.25 9.69
C ASP A 242 -10.86 -0.88 8.57
N ILE A 243 -9.55 -0.90 8.75
CA ILE A 243 -8.61 -1.57 7.84
C ILE A 243 -7.84 -2.59 8.67
N ASP A 244 -7.91 -3.86 8.27
CA ASP A 244 -7.22 -4.92 8.97
C ASP A 244 -6.72 -6.03 8.04
N HIS A 245 -5.68 -6.75 8.47
CA HIS A 245 -5.24 -7.98 7.80
C HIS A 245 -4.84 -7.80 6.33
N THR A 246 -3.93 -6.87 6.07
CA THR A 246 -3.32 -6.64 4.75
C THR A 246 -2.05 -7.47 4.56
N GLY A 247 -1.51 -7.53 3.34
CA GLY A 247 -0.28 -8.27 3.05
C GLY A 247 -0.38 -9.79 3.15
N ARG A 248 -1.59 -10.36 3.05
CA ARG A 248 -1.84 -11.82 3.15
C ARG A 248 -1.15 -12.66 2.07
N ARG A 249 -0.68 -12.02 1.00
CA ARG A 249 0.07 -12.66 -0.08
C ARG A 249 1.49 -12.10 -0.18
N SER A 250 1.62 -10.79 -0.03
CA SER A 250 2.87 -10.05 -0.20
C SER A 250 3.04 -9.12 0.99
N GLU A 251 3.64 -9.64 2.06
CA GLU A 251 3.81 -8.91 3.32
C GLU A 251 4.46 -7.52 3.13
N GLN A 252 5.40 -7.44 2.19
CA GLN A 252 6.16 -6.23 1.87
C GLN A 252 5.38 -5.15 1.09
N TYR A 253 4.13 -5.45 0.73
CA TYR A 253 3.18 -4.54 0.07
C TYR A 253 1.86 -4.54 0.83
N GLY A 254 1.91 -4.84 2.13
CA GLY A 254 0.73 -4.97 2.98
C GLY A 254 0.33 -3.67 3.64
N GLU A 255 0.38 -2.54 2.94
CA GLU A 255 0.05 -1.25 3.53
C GLU A 255 -1.46 -1.13 3.82
N GLY A 256 -1.82 -0.45 4.90
CA GLY A 256 -3.23 -0.13 5.16
C GLY A 256 -3.76 0.86 4.12
N VAL A 257 -3.08 2.00 3.99
CA VAL A 257 -3.40 3.04 3.01
C VAL A 257 -2.13 3.45 2.25
N TYR A 258 -2.21 3.50 0.93
CA TYR A 258 -1.13 3.87 0.04
C TYR A 258 -1.52 5.12 -0.75
N ILE A 259 -0.74 6.22 -0.64
CA ILE A 259 -1.03 7.50 -1.29
C ILE A 259 0.06 7.83 -2.33
N GLY A 260 -0.35 7.98 -3.59
CA GLY A 260 0.52 8.24 -4.73
C GLY A 260 1.17 6.95 -5.25
N SER A 261 2.29 7.09 -5.96
CA SER A 261 3.07 5.96 -6.49
C SER A 261 4.54 6.20 -6.22
N ALA A 262 5.27 5.13 -5.88
CA ALA A 262 6.72 5.21 -5.82
C ALA A 262 7.27 5.61 -7.20
N LYS A 263 8.38 6.35 -7.24
CA LYS A 263 8.98 6.86 -8.49
C LYS A 263 9.26 5.78 -9.53
N SER A 264 9.55 4.55 -9.08
CA SER A 264 9.77 3.40 -9.94
C SER A 264 8.53 3.00 -10.74
N ASN A 265 7.35 3.42 -10.30
CA ASN A 265 6.06 3.08 -10.88
C ASN A 265 5.40 4.27 -11.62
N TRP A 266 6.05 5.43 -11.69
CA TRP A 266 5.50 6.61 -12.37
C TRP A 266 5.26 6.36 -13.87
N GLU A 267 6.15 5.64 -14.56
CA GLU A 267 5.91 5.26 -15.96
C GLU A 267 4.60 4.48 -16.13
N LYS A 268 4.30 3.58 -15.18
CA LYS A 268 3.11 2.73 -15.22
C LYS A 268 1.82 3.49 -14.90
N HIS A 269 1.85 4.36 -13.88
CA HIS A 269 0.62 4.92 -13.30
C HIS A 269 0.35 6.38 -13.69
N SER A 270 1.40 7.15 -13.95
CA SER A 270 1.31 8.58 -14.23
C SER A 270 1.92 8.98 -15.58
N GLY A 271 2.35 8.01 -16.39
CA GLY A 271 2.98 8.27 -17.69
C GLY A 271 4.35 8.94 -17.58
N GLY A 272 5.09 8.61 -16.51
CA GLY A 272 6.44 9.09 -16.25
C GLY A 272 6.51 10.33 -15.33
N GLU A 273 5.37 10.99 -15.11
CA GLU A 273 5.28 12.16 -14.22
C GLU A 273 5.17 11.76 -12.75
N PRO A 274 5.49 12.63 -11.78
CA PRO A 274 5.14 12.38 -10.39
C PRO A 274 3.66 12.07 -10.21
N ASP A 275 3.32 11.02 -9.45
CA ASP A 275 1.92 10.70 -9.14
C ASP A 275 1.35 11.70 -8.14
N ARG A 276 0.73 12.76 -8.68
CA ARG A 276 0.11 13.85 -7.91
C ARG A 276 -1.25 13.45 -7.35
N SER A 277 -1.27 12.43 -6.51
CA SER A 277 -2.43 12.03 -5.72
C SER A 277 -2.53 12.94 -4.48
N ASP A 278 -2.83 14.21 -4.74
CA ASP A 278 -2.71 15.32 -3.78
C ASP A 278 -3.96 15.48 -2.91
N ARG A 279 -3.80 16.09 -1.72
CA ARG A 279 -4.89 16.55 -0.84
C ARG A 279 -5.86 15.44 -0.41
N ASN A 280 -5.41 14.20 -0.43
CA ASN A 280 -6.15 13.09 0.14
C ASN A 280 -6.13 13.16 1.66
N GLN A 281 -7.24 12.78 2.29
CA GLN A 281 -7.41 12.81 3.74
C GLN A 281 -7.72 11.42 4.28
N VAL A 282 -7.02 11.03 5.34
CA VAL A 282 -7.22 9.77 6.06
C VAL A 282 -7.58 10.15 7.50
N LEU A 283 -8.86 10.04 7.84
CA LEU A 283 -9.44 10.64 9.04
C LEU A 283 -10.15 9.62 9.94
N ASP A 284 -9.81 9.57 11.22
CA ASP A 284 -10.58 8.83 12.24
C ASP A 284 -10.78 7.33 11.91
N ASN A 285 -9.81 6.71 11.24
CA ASN A 285 -9.83 5.29 10.91
C ASN A 285 -9.15 4.44 12.00
N ARG A 286 -9.48 3.15 12.05
CA ARG A 286 -8.73 2.14 12.80
C ARG A 286 -7.98 1.26 11.82
N ILE A 287 -6.66 1.24 11.93
CA ILE A 287 -5.77 0.46 11.07
C ILE A 287 -4.93 -0.46 11.93
N SER A 288 -4.97 -1.76 11.65
CA SER A 288 -4.32 -2.78 12.48
C SER A 288 -3.96 -3.99 11.64
N ALA A 289 -3.13 -4.90 12.18
CA ALA A 289 -2.78 -6.14 11.49
C ALA A 289 -2.29 -5.93 10.03
N THR A 290 -1.55 -4.84 9.81
CA THR A 290 -0.86 -4.56 8.55
C THR A 290 0.55 -5.15 8.62
N THR A 291 1.00 -5.78 7.55
CA THR A 291 2.36 -6.36 7.51
C THR A 291 3.42 -5.38 7.01
N ALA A 292 2.98 -4.28 6.39
CA ALA A 292 3.77 -3.09 6.10
C ALA A 292 3.20 -1.87 6.86
N GLU A 293 3.56 -0.65 6.47
CA GLU A 293 3.10 0.58 7.11
C GLU A 293 1.57 0.67 7.16
N SER A 294 1.03 1.23 8.23
CA SER A 294 -0.41 1.52 8.29
C SER A 294 -0.80 2.55 7.22
N ILE A 295 0.06 3.55 6.99
CA ILE A 295 -0.10 4.55 5.93
C ILE A 295 1.25 4.83 5.28
N ASP A 296 1.36 4.60 3.97
CA ASP A 296 2.54 4.94 3.18
C ASP A 296 2.24 6.09 2.22
N ILE A 297 2.93 7.20 2.40
CA ILE A 297 2.77 8.42 1.61
C ILE A 297 3.95 8.53 0.66
N LYS A 298 3.73 8.33 -0.63
CA LYS A 298 4.81 8.35 -1.63
C LYS A 298 5.19 9.75 -2.07
N GLU A 299 6.46 9.87 -2.48
CA GLU A 299 6.97 11.01 -3.22
C GLU A 299 6.13 11.24 -4.48
N GLY A 300 5.90 12.50 -4.85
CA GLY A 300 4.95 12.87 -5.89
C GLY A 300 3.62 13.43 -5.34
N SER A 301 3.23 13.05 -4.12
CA SER A 301 1.99 13.50 -3.48
C SER A 301 2.19 14.66 -2.50
N THR A 302 1.19 15.55 -2.40
CA THR A 302 1.26 16.75 -1.55
C THR A 302 -0.04 17.10 -0.82
N GLY A 303 0.09 17.80 0.31
CA GLY A 303 -1.00 18.58 0.90
C GLY A 303 -2.13 17.77 1.54
N GLY A 304 -1.88 16.51 1.88
CA GLY A 304 -2.88 15.65 2.53
C GLY A 304 -2.97 15.84 4.04
N VAL A 305 -3.97 15.20 4.64
CA VAL A 305 -4.21 15.25 6.09
C VAL A 305 -4.38 13.83 6.62
N ILE A 306 -3.57 13.47 7.61
CA ILE A 306 -3.66 12.23 8.36
C ILE A 306 -4.02 12.58 9.80
N ARG A 307 -5.30 12.41 10.18
CA ARG A 307 -5.79 12.90 11.46
C ARG A 307 -6.67 11.91 12.20
N GLY A 308 -6.49 11.82 13.52
CA GLY A 308 -7.40 11.09 14.41
C GLY A 308 -7.40 9.58 14.22
N ASN A 309 -6.49 9.03 13.41
CA ASN A 309 -6.44 7.60 13.17
C ASN A 309 -5.84 6.86 14.36
N THR A 310 -6.21 5.59 14.51
CA THR A 310 -5.63 4.67 15.48
C THR A 310 -4.86 3.57 14.76
N PHE A 311 -3.63 3.30 15.21
CA PHE A 311 -2.72 2.31 14.65
C PHE A 311 -2.39 1.23 15.69
N ASP A 312 -2.40 -0.02 15.26
CA ASP A 312 -1.80 -1.15 15.98
C ASP A 312 -0.80 -1.83 15.06
N GLY A 313 0.50 -1.59 15.31
CA GLY A 313 1.60 -2.04 14.48
C GLY A 313 2.19 -3.39 14.91
N SER A 314 1.50 -4.15 15.78
CA SER A 314 2.02 -5.41 16.34
C SER A 314 2.35 -6.49 15.28
N GLU A 315 1.80 -6.38 14.07
CA GLU A 315 1.97 -7.34 12.97
C GLU A 315 2.86 -6.81 11.83
N ILE A 316 3.45 -5.61 11.98
CA ILE A 316 4.39 -5.06 10.99
C ILE A 316 5.60 -6.01 10.88
N ALA A 317 5.89 -6.46 9.65
CA ALA A 317 6.81 -7.56 9.41
C ALA A 317 8.25 -7.13 9.07
N GLY A 318 8.52 -5.84 8.86
CA GLY A 318 9.87 -5.32 8.58
C GLY A 318 10.37 -5.53 7.16
N LYS A 319 9.57 -6.15 6.27
CA LYS A 319 9.99 -6.39 4.88
C LYS A 319 9.98 -5.09 4.08
N ASN A 320 10.94 -4.94 3.16
CA ASN A 320 11.16 -3.72 2.38
C ASN A 320 11.38 -2.45 3.23
N SER A 321 11.85 -2.59 4.47
CA SER A 321 12.02 -1.48 5.44
C SER A 321 10.72 -0.92 5.99
N ALA A 322 9.61 -1.67 5.88
CA ALA A 322 8.36 -1.30 6.53
C ALA A 322 8.44 -1.58 8.03
N ASP A 323 8.79 -0.56 8.82
CA ASP A 323 9.05 -0.68 10.26
C ASP A 323 8.43 0.44 11.11
N SER A 324 7.49 1.22 10.53
CA SER A 324 6.75 2.29 11.20
C SER A 324 5.25 2.30 10.90
N TRP A 325 4.45 3.04 11.67
CA TRP A 325 3.02 3.21 11.34
C TRP A 325 2.82 4.07 10.09
N ILE A 326 3.61 5.13 9.95
CA ILE A 326 3.53 6.06 8.83
C ILE A 326 4.93 6.35 8.29
N ASP A 327 5.15 6.10 6.99
CA ASP A 327 6.32 6.61 6.28
C ASP A 327 5.92 7.73 5.31
N VAL A 328 6.49 8.92 5.53
CA VAL A 328 6.18 10.15 4.81
C VAL A 328 7.28 10.47 3.80
N LYS A 329 7.01 10.20 2.53
CA LYS A 329 7.86 10.61 1.38
C LYS A 329 7.26 11.76 0.58
N GLY A 330 5.99 12.11 0.82
CA GLY A 330 5.31 13.27 0.24
C GLY A 330 5.66 14.60 0.92
N ASN A 331 5.01 15.68 0.47
CA ASN A 331 5.20 17.03 1.01
C ASN A 331 3.93 17.63 1.62
N GLU A 332 4.10 18.61 2.50
CA GLU A 332 3.01 19.46 3.00
C GLU A 332 1.87 18.67 3.67
N TYR A 333 2.18 17.49 4.23
CA TYR A 333 1.20 16.71 4.99
C TYR A 333 1.05 17.25 6.40
N LEU A 334 -0.19 17.24 6.88
CA LEU A 334 -0.50 17.43 8.29
C LEU A 334 -0.79 16.07 8.93
N ILE A 335 0.05 15.64 9.87
CA ILE A 335 -0.07 14.43 10.66
C ILE A 335 -0.45 14.83 12.09
N GLU A 336 -1.74 14.74 12.42
CA GLU A 336 -2.29 15.37 13.62
C GLU A 336 -3.18 14.46 14.47
N GLY A 337 -2.96 14.44 15.78
CA GLY A 337 -3.92 13.81 16.70
C GLY A 337 -4.11 12.31 16.49
N ASN A 338 -3.17 11.62 15.86
CA ASN A 338 -3.23 10.17 15.68
C ASN A 338 -2.73 9.46 16.93
N THR A 339 -3.20 8.24 17.15
CA THR A 339 -2.75 7.37 18.26
C THR A 339 -2.17 6.08 17.72
N GLY A 340 -0.95 5.72 18.12
CA GLY A 340 -0.33 4.45 17.75
C GLY A 340 0.06 3.63 18.98
N ILE A 341 -0.11 2.31 18.89
CA ILE A 341 0.42 1.33 19.86
C ILE A 341 1.26 0.29 19.12
N ALA A 342 2.43 -0.03 19.68
CA ALA A 342 3.40 -1.01 19.18
C ALA A 342 3.82 -0.82 17.70
N THR A 343 5.11 -0.86 17.43
CA THR A 343 5.66 -0.84 16.07
C THR A 343 6.94 -1.66 16.03
N LEU A 344 7.54 -1.82 14.85
CA LEU A 344 8.78 -2.59 14.73
C LEU A 344 10.01 -1.75 15.11
N GLU A 345 10.06 -0.48 14.67
CA GLU A 345 11.19 0.41 14.96
C GLU A 345 10.71 1.81 15.39
N ASP A 346 10.07 2.57 14.50
CA ASP A 346 9.69 3.97 14.74
C ASP A 346 8.18 4.18 14.71
N GLY A 347 7.68 5.23 15.38
CA GLY A 347 6.28 5.62 15.26
C GLY A 347 5.98 6.15 13.86
N PHE A 348 6.59 7.28 13.49
CA PHE A 348 6.50 7.88 12.16
C PHE A 348 7.90 8.13 11.58
N GLN A 349 8.01 8.03 10.26
CA GLN A 349 9.25 8.28 9.52
C GLN A 349 9.04 9.33 8.42
N VAL A 350 10.12 10.04 8.09
CA VAL A 350 10.22 10.87 6.89
C VAL A 350 11.41 10.40 6.06
N HIS A 351 11.15 9.98 4.82
CA HIS A 351 12.17 9.60 3.86
C HIS A 351 12.17 10.51 2.64
N VAL A 352 13.36 10.78 2.11
CA VAL A 352 13.62 11.59 0.92
C VAL A 352 14.07 10.68 -0.22
N GLN A 353 13.12 10.18 -1.02
CA GLN A 353 13.41 9.31 -2.16
C GLN A 353 13.95 10.06 -3.39
N LEU A 354 13.65 11.35 -3.45
CA LEU A 354 14.04 12.31 -4.48
C LEU A 354 14.22 13.68 -3.84
N GLU A 355 15.17 14.47 -4.34
CA GLU A 355 15.35 15.85 -3.91
C GLU A 355 14.05 16.65 -4.13
N GLY A 356 13.67 17.46 -3.14
CA GLY A 356 12.43 18.23 -3.17
C GLY A 356 11.21 17.52 -2.56
N TRP A 357 11.36 16.29 -2.07
CA TRP A 357 10.32 15.49 -1.43
C TRP A 357 10.63 15.16 0.03
N GLY A 358 9.63 14.76 0.82
CA GLY A 358 9.77 14.59 2.28
C GLY A 358 9.90 15.92 3.02
N GLU A 359 9.28 17.00 2.51
CA GLU A 359 9.45 18.38 2.98
C GLU A 359 8.13 19.00 3.46
N ARG A 360 8.22 20.00 4.34
CA ARG A 360 7.09 20.81 4.84
C ARG A 360 5.99 20.01 5.54
N ASN A 361 6.31 18.83 6.08
CA ASN A 361 5.36 18.02 6.82
C ASN A 361 5.28 18.49 8.29
N VAL A 362 4.09 18.45 8.86
CA VAL A 362 3.81 18.90 10.23
C VAL A 362 3.27 17.75 11.05
N PHE A 363 3.93 17.43 12.15
CA PHE A 363 3.52 16.40 13.11
C PHE A 363 3.11 17.08 14.41
N ARG A 364 1.85 16.97 14.85
CA ARG A 364 1.40 17.63 16.09
C ARG A 364 0.30 16.89 16.85
N GLY A 365 0.34 16.98 18.17
CA GLY A 365 -0.69 16.45 19.06
C GLY A 365 -0.91 14.93 18.97
N ASN A 366 0.05 14.16 18.44
CA ASN A 366 -0.07 12.71 18.32
C ASN A 366 0.29 12.01 19.65
N VAL A 367 -0.27 10.82 19.88
CA VAL A 367 0.03 9.95 21.03
C VAL A 367 0.67 8.67 20.54
N LEU A 368 1.98 8.53 20.76
CA LEU A 368 2.83 7.51 20.15
C LEU A 368 3.36 6.59 21.24
N GLN A 369 2.68 5.47 21.47
CA GLN A 369 3.18 4.39 22.32
C GLN A 369 3.97 3.40 21.44
N VAL A 370 5.25 3.70 21.26
CA VAL A 370 6.13 3.05 20.27
C VAL A 370 6.42 1.60 20.66
N ASP A 371 6.79 1.37 21.92
CA ASP A 371 7.17 0.06 22.47
C ASP A 371 8.19 -0.72 21.59
N ALA A 372 9.17 0.01 21.03
CA ALA A 372 10.14 -0.50 20.06
C ALA A 372 11.54 0.14 20.23
N PRO A 373 12.59 -0.41 19.58
CA PRO A 373 13.96 0.08 19.71
C PRO A 373 14.21 1.51 19.18
N GLY A 374 13.37 2.00 18.26
CA GLY A 374 13.55 3.30 17.60
C GLY A 374 12.95 4.47 18.37
N VAL A 375 12.40 5.43 17.63
CA VAL A 375 11.92 6.73 18.12
C VAL A 375 10.42 6.95 17.86
N GLY A 376 9.86 8.00 18.47
CA GLY A 376 8.52 8.46 18.15
C GLY A 376 8.41 8.97 16.71
N ILE A 377 9.27 9.92 16.34
CA ILE A 377 9.32 10.50 14.98
C ILE A 377 10.76 10.55 14.50
N TRP A 378 11.04 9.87 13.40
CA TRP A 378 12.34 9.85 12.75
C TRP A 378 12.32 10.64 11.45
N LEU A 379 13.32 11.50 11.22
CA LEU A 379 13.52 12.18 9.94
C LEU A 379 14.84 11.72 9.33
N GLN A 380 14.86 11.43 8.03
CA GLN A 380 16.14 11.28 7.33
C GLN A 380 16.93 12.59 7.39
N ASN A 381 18.26 12.53 7.52
CA ASN A 381 19.16 13.69 7.64
C ASN A 381 18.93 14.78 6.58
N THR A 382 18.56 14.39 5.36
CA THR A 382 18.27 15.34 4.26
C THR A 382 16.94 16.08 4.42
N ALA A 383 16.06 15.59 5.29
CA ALA A 383 14.78 16.19 5.66
C ALA A 383 14.85 17.10 6.90
N THR A 384 15.99 17.11 7.63
CA THR A 384 16.14 17.89 8.88
C THR A 384 16.60 19.32 8.67
N ASP A 385 17.03 19.70 7.46
CA ASP A 385 17.42 21.08 7.16
C ASP A 385 16.21 22.01 7.38
N PRO A 386 16.32 23.07 8.22
CA PRO A 386 15.22 24.01 8.47
C PRO A 386 14.61 24.61 7.19
N ALA A 387 15.38 24.75 6.11
CA ALA A 387 14.87 25.23 4.82
C ALA A 387 13.87 24.24 4.16
N LYS A 388 13.87 22.98 4.58
CA LYS A 388 12.92 21.93 4.16
C LYS A 388 11.59 22.04 4.88
N GLY A 389 11.54 22.74 6.02
CA GLY A 389 10.30 23.14 6.68
C GLY A 389 9.51 22.02 7.35
N ASN A 390 10.10 20.84 7.60
CA ASN A 390 9.46 19.83 8.44
C ASN A 390 9.37 20.34 9.89
N VAL A 391 8.24 20.09 10.54
CA VAL A 391 7.95 20.56 11.90
C VAL A 391 7.48 19.39 12.76
N ILE A 392 8.23 19.13 13.82
CA ILE A 392 7.82 18.22 14.90
C ILE A 392 7.29 19.09 16.05
N GLY A 393 6.00 19.07 16.30
CA GLY A 393 5.37 19.81 17.40
C GLY A 393 5.80 19.28 18.78
N CYS A 394 6.00 20.17 19.76
CA CYS A 394 6.30 19.75 21.13
C CYS A 394 5.09 19.15 21.88
N ASP A 395 3.90 19.21 21.28
CA ASP A 395 2.65 18.65 21.81
C ASP A 395 2.43 17.17 21.46
N ASN A 396 3.35 16.55 20.72
CA ASN A 396 3.38 15.10 20.53
C ASN A 396 3.81 14.39 21.84
N GLN A 397 3.10 13.34 22.21
CA GLN A 397 3.37 12.54 23.40
C GLN A 397 3.96 11.20 22.98
N VAL A 398 5.19 10.90 23.41
CA VAL A 398 5.88 9.64 23.09
C VAL A 398 6.13 8.83 24.36
N THR A 399 5.90 7.53 24.27
CA THR A 399 6.24 6.54 25.29
C THR A 399 6.80 5.28 24.64
N GLY A 400 7.59 4.50 25.37
CA GLY A 400 8.10 3.22 24.88
C GLY A 400 9.13 3.27 23.75
N ALA A 401 9.63 4.45 23.37
CA ALA A 401 10.63 4.62 22.32
C ALA A 401 12.06 4.57 22.90
N ALA A 402 12.81 3.49 22.63
CA ALA A 402 14.10 3.27 23.29
C ALA A 402 15.21 4.24 22.86
N ALA A 403 15.16 4.75 21.63
CA ALA A 403 16.13 5.70 21.09
C ALA A 403 15.74 7.18 21.32
N GLY A 404 14.60 7.44 21.96
CA GLY A 404 14.14 8.78 22.31
C GLY A 404 12.90 9.22 21.52
N ASN A 405 12.50 10.48 21.70
CA ASN A 405 11.24 10.95 21.11
C ASN A 405 11.40 11.27 19.63
N TRP A 406 12.40 12.07 19.28
CA TRP A 406 12.63 12.58 17.93
C TRP A 406 14.09 12.44 17.56
N ALA A 407 14.38 11.88 16.39
CA ALA A 407 15.76 11.73 15.97
C ALA A 407 15.92 11.72 14.45
N THR A 408 17.17 11.79 14.02
CA THR A 408 17.59 11.58 12.64
C THR A 408 18.51 10.36 12.54
N ASN A 409 19.14 10.12 11.38
CA ASN A 409 20.06 8.99 11.16
C ASN A 409 21.03 8.78 12.34
N HIS A 410 21.29 7.51 12.66
CA HIS A 410 22.08 7.09 13.83
C HIS A 410 21.51 7.60 15.17
N TYR A 411 20.19 7.80 15.21
CA TYR A 411 19.44 8.30 16.36
C TYR A 411 20.04 9.57 16.98
N GLN A 412 20.55 10.47 16.14
CA GLN A 412 20.95 11.80 16.62
C GLN A 412 19.68 12.59 17.00
N PRO A 413 19.58 13.12 18.23
CA PRO A 413 18.35 13.78 18.68
C PRO A 413 17.98 15.00 17.83
N LEU A 414 16.68 15.22 17.67
CA LEU A 414 16.10 16.43 17.10
C LEU A 414 15.30 17.20 18.14
N ASP A 415 15.22 18.51 17.96
CA ASP A 415 14.36 19.37 18.77
C ASP A 415 12.94 19.42 18.18
N CYS A 416 11.95 19.50 19.06
CA CYS A 416 10.60 19.88 18.67
C CYS A 416 10.47 21.39 18.55
N GLN A 417 9.38 21.85 17.92
CA GLN A 417 9.04 23.24 17.69
C GLN A 417 7.66 23.55 18.27
N GLY A 418 7.49 24.77 18.77
CA GLY A 418 6.26 25.22 19.44
C GLY A 418 6.21 24.76 20.89
#